data_AF-A0A527ZGR0-F1
#
_entry.id   AF-A0A527ZGR0-F1
#
_cell.length_a   1.000
_cell.length_b   1.000
_cell.length_c   1.000
_cell.angle_alpha   90.00
_cell.angle_beta   90.00
_cell.angle_gamma   90.00
#
_symmetry.space_group_name_H-M   'P 1'
#
loop_
_entity.id
_entity.type
_entity.pdbx_description
1 polymer ?
#
loop_
_entity_poly.entity_id
_entity_poly.type
_entity_poly.pdbx_seq_one_letter_code
_entity_poly.pdbx_strand_id
1 'polypeptide(L)'
;QMRERAGELLSSLGLGEHLDKRPDQLSGGQRQRVAVARSLANDPPLILADEPTGSLDSKSSEQVFAILENLVRERGKTVVAVTHDLDMAARMDRRIHIVDGKIG
;
A
#
# COMPACT_ATOMS: atom_id res chain seq x y z
N GLN A 1 -19.09 12.27 -8.01
CA GLN A 1 -19.18 10.90 -7.44
C GLN A 1 -17.98 10.01 -7.75
N MET A 2 -17.89 9.20 -8.82
CA MET A 2 -16.72 8.29 -8.98
C MET A 2 -15.38 9.00 -9.18
N ARG A 3 -15.30 10.00 -10.07
CA ARG A 3 -14.06 10.77 -10.34
C ARG A 3 -13.61 11.56 -9.10
N GLU A 4 -14.56 12.09 -8.35
CA GLU A 4 -14.36 12.84 -7.11
C GLU A 4 -13.79 11.93 -6.01
N ARG A 5 -14.41 10.77 -5.78
CA ARG A 5 -13.92 9.75 -4.83
C ARG A 5 -12.53 9.23 -5.22
N ALA A 6 -12.28 9.03 -6.51
CA ALA A 6 -10.94 8.67 -7.00
C ALA A 6 -9.91 9.79 -6.72
N GLY A 7 -10.31 11.05 -6.90
CA GLY A 7 -9.49 12.22 -6.58
C GLY A 7 -9.17 12.33 -5.08
N GLU A 8 -10.15 12.12 -4.21
CA GLU A 8 -9.97 12.09 -2.74
C GLU A 8 -9.02 10.95 -2.31
N LEU A 9 -9.24 9.74 -2.85
CA LEU A 9 -8.39 8.58 -2.60
C LEU A 9 -6.95 8.86 -3.03
N LEU A 10 -6.72 9.31 -4.26
CA LEU A 10 -5.38 9.64 -4.75
C LEU A 10 -4.74 10.77 -3.93
N SER A 11 -5.49 11.80 -3.56
CA SER A 11 -4.99 12.89 -2.72
C SER A 11 -4.56 12.40 -1.34
N SER A 12 -5.34 11.50 -0.72
CA SER A 12 -4.97 10.88 0.57
C SER A 12 -3.69 10.03 0.50
N LEU A 13 -3.24 9.68 -0.70
CA LEU A 13 -2.00 8.95 -0.95
C LEU A 13 -0.88 9.85 -1.51
N GLY A 14 -1.07 11.17 -1.52
CA GLY A 14 -0.09 12.13 -2.05
C GLY A 14 0.01 12.13 -3.58
N LEU A 15 -1.04 11.70 -4.29
CA LEU A 15 -1.10 11.58 -5.75
C LEU A 15 -2.15 12.52 -6.39
N GLY A 16 -2.66 13.51 -5.67
CA GLY A 16 -3.72 14.40 -6.15
C GLY A 16 -3.37 15.10 -7.48
N GLU A 17 -2.12 15.55 -7.63
CA GLU A 17 -1.61 16.20 -8.85
C GLU A 17 -1.35 15.22 -10.02
N HIS A 18 -1.63 13.93 -9.83
CA HIS A 18 -1.32 12.87 -10.78
C HIS A 18 -2.57 12.18 -11.33
N LEU A 19 -3.76 12.75 -11.05
CA LEU A 19 -5.06 12.22 -11.47
C LEU A 19 -5.15 11.95 -12.98
N ASP A 20 -4.57 12.83 -13.79
CA ASP A 20 -4.62 12.74 -15.25
C ASP A 20 -3.32 12.15 -15.87
N LYS A 21 -2.36 11.71 -15.05
CA LYS A 21 -1.12 11.08 -15.54
C LYS A 21 -1.36 9.63 -15.93
N ARG A 22 -0.77 9.21 -17.05
CA ARG A 22 -0.74 7.81 -17.49
C ARG A 22 0.29 6.99 -16.71
N PRO A 23 0.15 5.65 -16.60
CA PRO A 23 1.03 4.81 -15.78
C PRO A 23 2.53 4.89 -16.11
N ASP A 24 2.87 5.14 -17.38
CA ASP A 24 4.21 5.35 -17.90
C ASP A 24 4.82 6.70 -17.49
N GLN A 25 4.00 7.66 -17.07
CA GLN A 25 4.40 8.99 -16.59
C GLN A 25 4.60 9.04 -15.07
N LEU A 26 4.43 7.92 -14.37
CA LEU A 26 4.58 7.79 -12.92
C LEU A 26 5.91 7.14 -12.56
N SER A 27 6.48 7.50 -11.40
CA SER A 27 7.58 6.74 -10.81
C SER A 27 7.11 5.36 -10.32
N GLY A 28 8.06 4.46 -10.00
CA GLY A 28 7.73 3.16 -9.40
C GLY A 28 6.87 3.31 -8.13
N GLY A 29 7.29 4.18 -7.20
CA GLY A 29 6.54 4.43 -5.96
C GLY A 29 5.18 5.10 -6.19
N GLN A 30 5.05 5.95 -7.21
CA GLN A 30 3.75 6.51 -7.59
C GLN A 30 2.82 5.44 -8.14
N ARG A 31 3.30 4.54 -9.02
CA ARG A 31 2.51 3.40 -9.50
C ARG A 31 2.06 2.48 -8.37
N GLN A 32 2.93 2.20 -7.40
CA GLN A 32 2.58 1.40 -6.23
C GLN A 32 1.42 2.03 -5.44
N ARG A 33 1.50 3.33 -5.17
CA ARG A 33 0.44 4.06 -4.48
C ARG A 33 -0.86 4.13 -5.28
N VAL A 34 -0.80 4.23 -6.61
CA VAL A 34 -2.00 4.08 -7.46
C VAL A 34 -2.60 2.68 -7.32
N ALA A 35 -1.77 1.63 -7.24
CA ALA A 35 -2.25 0.27 -7.02
C ALA A 35 -2.96 0.11 -5.66
N VAL A 36 -2.44 0.75 -4.61
CA VAL A 36 -3.11 0.84 -3.30
C VAL A 36 -4.42 1.64 -3.40
N ALA A 37 -4.43 2.79 -4.08
CA ALA A 37 -5.65 3.57 -4.31
C ALA A 37 -6.74 2.72 -4.97
N ARG A 38 -6.34 1.92 -5.97
CA ARG A 38 -7.22 1.02 -6.71
C ARG A 38 -7.77 -0.09 -5.83
N SER A 39 -6.97 -0.69 -4.96
CA SER A 39 -7.47 -1.73 -4.04
C SER A 39 -8.50 -1.16 -3.04
N LEU A 40 -8.37 0.12 -2.70
CA LEU A 40 -9.28 0.84 -1.80
C LEU A 40 -10.55 1.38 -2.45
N ALA A 41 -10.66 1.36 -3.78
CA ALA A 41 -11.77 1.99 -4.50
C ALA A 41 -13.15 1.48 -4.05
N ASN A 42 -13.24 0.19 -3.73
CA ASN A 42 -14.47 -0.47 -3.24
C ASN A 42 -14.57 -0.52 -1.71
N ASP A 43 -13.70 0.21 -0.99
CA ASP A 43 -13.66 0.27 0.47
C ASP A 43 -13.61 -1.12 1.16
N PRO A 44 -12.73 -2.05 0.73
CA PRO A 44 -12.71 -3.40 1.29
C PRO A 44 -12.30 -3.39 2.78
N PRO A 45 -12.73 -4.40 3.57
CA PRO A 45 -12.28 -4.55 4.94
C PRO A 45 -10.86 -5.12 5.05
N LEU A 46 -10.38 -5.83 4.03
CA LEU A 46 -9.10 -6.54 3.99
C LEU A 46 -8.31 -6.19 2.74
N ILE A 47 -7.00 -5.98 2.92
CA ILE A 47 -6.03 -5.73 1.85
C ILE A 47 -4.95 -6.79 1.94
N LEU A 48 -4.70 -7.48 0.83
CA LEU A 48 -3.57 -8.39 0.67
C LEU A 48 -2.47 -7.66 -0.10
N ALA A 49 -1.30 -7.53 0.51
CA ALA A 49 -0.16 -6.80 -0.03
C ALA A 49 1.01 -7.77 -0.27
N ASP A 50 1.18 -8.21 -1.51
CA ASP A 50 2.27 -9.10 -1.90
C ASP A 50 3.50 -8.26 -2.31
N GLU A 51 4.56 -8.33 -1.51
CA GLU A 51 5.80 -7.56 -1.66
C GLU A 51 5.57 -6.07 -1.99
N PRO A 52 4.83 -5.32 -1.13
CA PRO A 52 4.34 -3.99 -1.46
C PRO A 52 5.43 -2.93 -1.61
N THR A 53 6.67 -3.23 -1.24
CA THR A 53 7.83 -2.34 -1.29
C THR A 53 9.00 -2.90 -2.09
N GLY A 54 8.91 -4.12 -2.62
CA GLY A 54 10.08 -4.88 -3.13
C GLY A 54 10.81 -4.26 -4.32
N SER A 55 10.16 -3.40 -5.10
CA SER A 55 10.78 -2.71 -6.26
C SER A 55 10.98 -1.20 -6.04
N LEU A 56 10.90 -0.72 -4.80
CA LEU A 56 10.93 0.69 -4.46
C LEU A 56 12.24 1.10 -3.79
N ASP A 57 12.67 2.35 -4.01
CA ASP A 57 13.71 2.96 -3.19
C ASP A 57 13.23 3.16 -1.74
N SER A 58 14.15 3.28 -0.79
CA SER A 58 13.83 3.36 0.64
C SER A 58 12.82 4.46 0.99
N LYS A 59 12.87 5.62 0.32
CA LYS A 59 11.94 6.72 0.57
C LYS A 59 10.55 6.38 0.04
N SER A 60 10.46 5.80 -1.15
CA SER A 60 9.20 5.34 -1.73
C SER A 60 8.58 4.19 -0.92
N SER A 61 9.40 3.28 -0.39
CA SER A 61 8.97 2.19 0.49
C SER A 61 8.33 2.71 1.78
N GLU A 62 8.97 3.67 2.46
CA GLU A 62 8.42 4.28 3.67
C GLU A 62 7.07 4.98 3.40
N GLN A 63 6.92 5.62 2.24
CA GLN A 63 5.66 6.24 1.85
C GLN A 63 4.54 5.21 1.68
N VAL A 64 4.81 4.08 1.05
CA VAL A 64 3.82 2.99 0.87
C VAL A 64 3.51 2.34 2.21
N PHE A 65 4.52 2.12 3.06
CA PHE A 65 4.32 1.60 4.40
C PHE A 65 3.41 2.51 5.24
N ALA A 66 3.70 3.80 5.29
CA ALA A 66 2.91 4.77 6.07
C ALA A 66 1.44 4.80 5.61
N ILE A 67 1.20 4.63 4.31
CA ILE A 67 -0.16 4.49 3.77
C ILE A 67 -0.83 3.25 4.36
N LEU A 68 -0.18 2.08 4.29
CA LEU A 68 -0.75 0.82 4.82
C LEU A 68 -1.01 0.92 6.32
N GLU A 69 -0.10 1.51 7.08
CA GLU A 69 -0.24 1.77 8.53
C GLU A 69 -1.45 2.66 8.83
N ASN A 70 -1.64 3.76 8.09
CA ASN A 70 -2.78 4.65 8.27
C ASN A 70 -4.11 3.97 7.94
N LEU A 71 -4.15 3.07 6.95
CA LEU A 71 -5.36 2.30 6.64
C LEU A 71 -5.80 1.43 7.81
N VAL A 72 -4.84 0.83 8.52
CA VAL A 72 -5.12 0.03 9.72
C VAL A 72 -5.55 0.93 10.87
N ARG A 73 -4.72 1.92 11.22
CA ARG A 73 -4.89 2.72 12.44
C ARG A 73 -6.06 3.69 12.39
N GLU A 74 -6.28 4.34 11.24
CA GLU A 74 -7.28 5.42 11.12
C GLU A 74 -8.57 4.95 10.46
N ARG A 75 -8.48 3.96 9.55
CA ARG A 75 -9.64 3.52 8.74
C ARG A 75 -10.18 2.14 9.13
N GLY A 76 -9.62 1.52 10.17
CA GLY A 76 -10.07 0.23 10.71
C GLY A 76 -9.97 -0.92 9.70
N LYS A 77 -9.06 -0.83 8.73
CA LYS A 77 -8.84 -1.87 7.73
C LYS A 77 -7.88 -2.93 8.25
N THR A 78 -7.96 -4.13 7.72
CA THR A 78 -6.94 -5.17 7.95
C THR A 78 -6.00 -5.22 6.76
N VAL A 79 -4.69 -5.24 7.03
CA VAL A 79 -3.65 -5.46 6.02
C VAL A 79 -2.93 -6.76 6.34
N VAL A 80 -2.85 -7.64 5.37
CA VAL A 80 -1.96 -8.82 5.40
C VAL A 80 -0.89 -8.60 4.35
N ALA A 81 0.35 -8.43 4.79
CA ALA A 81 1.48 -8.22 3.91
C ALA A 81 2.38 -9.45 3.88
N VAL A 82 2.81 -9.83 2.67
CA VAL A 82 3.90 -10.78 2.44
C VAL A 82 5.13 -9.96 2.11
N THR A 83 6.21 -10.15 2.86
CA THR A 83 7.46 -9.42 2.62
C THR A 83 8.67 -10.14 3.20
N HIS A 84 9.83 -9.93 2.59
CA HIS A 84 11.13 -10.25 3.15
C HIS A 84 11.77 -9.08 3.93
N ASP A 85 11.12 -7.92 3.96
CA ASP A 85 11.56 -6.73 4.69
C ASP A 85 11.25 -6.87 6.19
N LEU A 86 12.31 -7.04 7.00
CA LEU A 86 12.20 -7.20 8.44
C LEU A 86 11.78 -5.91 9.16
N ASP A 87 12.09 -4.74 8.61
CA ASP A 87 11.72 -3.44 9.19
C ASP A 87 10.21 -3.22 9.04
N MET A 88 9.67 -3.54 7.85
CA MET A 88 8.23 -3.56 7.61
C MET A 88 7.54 -4.57 8.54
N ALA A 89 8.06 -5.79 8.64
CA ALA A 89 7.48 -6.81 9.50
C ALA A 89 7.46 -6.39 10.98
N ALA A 90 8.54 -5.77 11.48
CA ALA A 90 8.66 -5.34 12.88
C ALA A 90 7.64 -4.28 13.30
N ARG A 91 7.06 -3.55 12.36
CA ARG A 91 6.05 -2.51 12.60
C ARG A 91 4.61 -3.02 12.52
N MET A 92 4.40 -4.28 12.13
CA MET A 92 3.08 -4.91 12.04
C MET A 92 2.64 -5.48 13.40
N ASP A 93 1.34 -5.52 13.65
CA ASP A 93 0.78 -6.02 14.92
C ASP A 93 1.10 -7.50 15.17
N ARG A 94 1.22 -8.28 14.10
CA ARG A 94 1.54 -9.71 14.14
C ARG A 94 2.51 -10.07 13.03
N ARG A 95 3.43 -10.99 13.34
CA ARG A 95 4.39 -11.57 12.39
C ARG A 95 4.22 -13.07 12.35
N ILE A 96 4.22 -13.63 11.15
CA ILE A 96 4.18 -15.07 10.90
C ILE A 96 5.39 -15.38 10.02
N HIS A 97 6.29 -16.23 10.50
CA HIS A 97 7.45 -16.66 9.73
C HIS A 97 7.09 -17.94 8.97
N ILE A 98 7.40 -17.97 7.67
CA ILE A 98 7.21 -19.14 6.82
C ILE A 98 8.58 -19.62 6.34
N VAL A 99 8.88 -20.89 6.56
CA VAL A 99 10.11 -21.56 6.11
C VAL A 99 9.71 -22.90 5.48
N ASP A 100 10.16 -23.16 4.25
CA ASP A 100 9.85 -24.38 3.50
C ASP A 100 8.35 -24.73 3.44
N GLY A 101 7.51 -23.70 3.27
CA GLY A 101 6.05 -23.83 3.20
C GLY A 101 5.37 -24.13 4.55
N LYS A 102 6.10 -24.05 5.67
CA LYS A 102 5.57 -24.27 7.02
C LYS A 102 5.61 -22.99 7.84
N ILE A 103 4.60 -22.79 8.67
CA ILE A 103 4.57 -21.72 9.68
C ILE A 103 5.45 -22.16 10.85
N GLY A 104 6.45 -21.33 11.17
CA GLY A 104 7.34 -21.52 12.32
C GLY A 104 6.84 -20.87 13.60
#